data_AF-A0A1Q3T430-F1
#
_entry.id   AF-A0A1Q3T430-F1
#
_cell.length_a   1.000
_cell.length_b   1.000
_cell.length_c   1.000
_cell.angle_alpha   90.00
_cell.angle_beta   90.00
_cell.angle_gamma   90.00
#
_symmetry.space_group_name_H-M   'P 1'
#
loop_
_entity.id
_entity.type
_entity.pdbx_description
1 polymer ?
#
loop_
_entity_poly.entity_id
_entity_poly.type
_entity_poly.pdbx_seq_one_letter_code
_entity_poly.pdbx_strand_id
1 'polypeptide(L)'
;MSRRFDHYMVLTQSEPRRVLLLPSERGFTVPEWEPEDGVWIQLQARVTNNFASQALGLPVTLLEAQIGSLVKSNGRRVKVYFLEGHDPAWQQPEDSLWVGLPDLAGTNLAVPEMQPLLEKWLTGPAKAKPGQPPAPGWIFHGWFDEVEAWVRQKLEAQGIHLTERPEQLKCWSISCLLRFPTDQGNYFFKATPQVFQKEPVFTAFLAEQYPDLVPQLAALDADRGWLLMPDFQAKDIREINDITLWERAVRRYARFQVDSVGMSGILLEKGCRDRRLERLSAQFEAVAYDTPRLVPNPEAGLTREEIRQVTDLIPVIRNQVAELAAFGLPDTIIHGDLNSNNIALTTSGEIIYYDWTDLSISHPFFDLDALLEWGAPFEDEIPGWQRRIRDAYLGEWTEFLPMPELVRAFELSARLAIMVQALNYHWIVTRIEESGRWEFGNDVPYYIKRLLEFQPGTFQD
;
A
#
# COMPACT_ATOMS: atom_id res chain seq x y z
N MET A 1 -12.46 5.11 13.56
CA MET A 1 -13.92 5.14 13.35
C MET A 1 -14.22 4.50 12.01
N SER A 2 -14.85 3.32 11.98
CA SER A 2 -15.43 2.75 10.76
C SER A 2 -16.37 3.81 10.15
N ARG A 3 -15.94 4.43 9.05
CA ARG A 3 -16.80 5.30 8.26
C ARG A 3 -17.92 4.38 7.74
N ARG A 4 -19.16 4.59 8.20
CA ARG A 4 -20.32 3.81 7.77
C ARG A 4 -20.62 4.12 6.30
N PHE A 5 -20.04 3.33 5.41
CA PHE A 5 -20.33 3.35 3.99
C PHE A 5 -21.46 2.37 3.67
N ASP A 6 -22.27 2.72 2.69
CA ASP A 6 -23.12 1.74 2.01
C ASP A 6 -22.34 1.19 0.81
N HIS A 7 -22.17 -0.13 0.76
CA HIS A 7 -21.30 -0.79 -0.20
C HIS A 7 -22.12 -1.43 -1.32
N TYR A 8 -21.83 -1.04 -2.56
CA TYR A 8 -22.55 -1.46 -3.75
C TYR A 8 -21.59 -2.08 -4.76
N MET A 9 -22.00 -3.18 -5.40
CA MET A 9 -21.15 -3.94 -6.30
C MET A 9 -21.72 -3.91 -7.71
N VAL A 10 -20.96 -3.41 -8.67
CA VAL A 10 -21.42 -3.16 -10.03
C VAL A 10 -20.66 -4.06 -10.99
N LEU A 11 -21.36 -5.01 -11.61
CA LEU A 11 -20.80 -5.77 -12.73
C LEU A 11 -20.71 -4.86 -13.97
N THR A 12 -19.61 -4.96 -14.70
CA THR A 12 -19.31 -4.05 -15.81
C THR A 12 -19.03 -4.79 -17.12
N GLN A 13 -19.13 -4.07 -18.23
CA GLN A 13 -18.66 -4.48 -19.56
C GLN A 13 -17.73 -3.39 -20.11
N SER A 14 -16.77 -3.78 -20.95
CA SER A 14 -15.75 -2.86 -21.50
C SER A 14 -16.12 -2.28 -22.87
N GLU A 15 -16.74 -3.06 -23.76
CA GLU A 15 -17.01 -2.63 -25.14
C GLU A 15 -18.42 -3.06 -25.62
N PRO A 16 -19.41 -2.14 -25.66
CA PRO A 16 -19.37 -0.78 -25.11
C PRO A 16 -19.35 -0.80 -23.57
N ARG A 17 -18.86 0.28 -22.94
CA ARG A 17 -18.90 0.40 -21.48
C ARG A 17 -20.34 0.43 -20.99
N ARG A 18 -20.68 -0.55 -20.16
CA ARG A 18 -22.00 -0.67 -19.52
C ARG A 18 -21.85 -1.14 -18.08
N VAL A 19 -22.88 -0.88 -17.30
CA VAL A 19 -23.04 -1.38 -15.93
C VAL A 19 -24.31 -2.21 -15.86
N LEU A 20 -24.28 -3.31 -15.12
CA LEU A 20 -25.46 -4.12 -14.87
C LEU A 20 -26.23 -3.53 -13.70
N LEU A 21 -27.52 -3.30 -13.90
CA LEU A 21 -28.46 -2.92 -12.85
C LEU A 21 -29.51 -4.01 -12.66
N LEU A 22 -29.85 -4.27 -11.41
CA LEU A 22 -30.84 -5.26 -10.99
C LEU A 22 -32.16 -4.56 -10.63
N PRO A 23 -33.32 -5.18 -10.92
CA PRO A 23 -34.62 -4.62 -10.55
C PRO A 23 -34.80 -4.60 -9.02
N SER A 24 -35.58 -3.64 -8.53
CA SER A 24 -35.97 -3.48 -7.13
C SER A 24 -37.34 -2.79 -7.04
N GLU A 25 -37.97 -2.81 -5.87
CA GLU A 25 -39.24 -2.11 -5.63
C GLU A 25 -39.16 -0.59 -5.87
N ARG A 26 -37.95 0.00 -5.78
CA ARG A 26 -37.72 1.44 -5.91
C ARG A 26 -37.14 1.85 -7.27
N GLY A 27 -37.03 0.93 -8.22
CA GLY A 27 -36.37 1.15 -9.50
C GLY A 27 -35.22 0.16 -9.70
N PHE A 28 -34.07 0.63 -10.15
CA PHE A 28 -32.89 -0.19 -10.42
C PHE A 28 -31.81 0.01 -9.36
N THR A 29 -31.21 -1.07 -8.90
CA THR A 29 -30.13 -1.09 -7.89
C THR A 29 -29.01 -2.01 -8.36
N VAL A 30 -28.04 -2.24 -7.48
CA VAL A 30 -27.03 -3.30 -7.61
C VAL A 30 -26.92 -4.04 -6.28
N PRO A 31 -26.25 -5.21 -6.20
CA PRO A 31 -26.04 -5.90 -4.94
C PRO A 31 -25.43 -4.96 -3.88
N GLU A 32 -26.14 -4.84 -2.77
CA GLU A 32 -25.73 -4.09 -1.58
C GLU A 32 -25.16 -5.08 -0.57
N TRP A 33 -24.06 -4.68 0.08
CA TRP A 33 -23.38 -5.48 1.09
C TRP A 33 -23.16 -4.64 2.35
N GLU A 34 -23.45 -5.23 3.50
CA GLU A 34 -22.99 -4.70 4.79
C GLU A 34 -21.79 -5.54 5.26
N PRO A 35 -20.57 -4.99 5.22
CA PRO A 35 -19.39 -5.67 5.72
C PRO A 35 -19.45 -5.79 7.24
N GLU A 36 -18.87 -6.88 7.76
CA GLU A 36 -18.63 -7.00 9.20
C GLU A 36 -17.71 -5.87 9.68
N ASP A 37 -17.94 -5.41 10.91
CA ASP A 37 -17.12 -4.35 11.51
C ASP A 37 -15.64 -4.76 11.57
N GLY A 38 -14.75 -3.84 11.18
CA GLY A 38 -13.29 -4.05 11.20
C GLY A 38 -12.70 -4.62 9.90
N VAL A 39 -13.53 -4.95 8.90
CA VAL A 39 -13.03 -5.37 7.58
C VAL A 39 -12.52 -4.17 6.79
N TRP A 40 -11.21 -4.10 6.55
CA TRP A 40 -10.60 -3.17 5.59
C TRP A 40 -10.82 -3.65 4.15
N ILE A 41 -12.05 -3.51 3.66
CA ILE A 41 -12.56 -4.18 2.44
C ILE A 41 -11.70 -4.00 1.19
N GLN A 42 -11.01 -2.87 1.05
CA GLN A 42 -10.15 -2.59 -0.11
C GLN A 42 -8.92 -3.47 -0.16
N LEU A 43 -8.39 -3.76 1.03
CA LEU A 43 -7.30 -4.70 1.21
C LEU A 43 -7.81 -6.15 1.11
N GLN A 44 -9.12 -6.38 0.96
CA GLN A 44 -9.73 -7.70 0.99
C GLN A 44 -10.65 -7.91 -0.22
N ALA A 45 -10.09 -7.75 -1.43
CA ALA A 45 -10.77 -8.05 -2.69
C ALA A 45 -11.43 -9.43 -2.66
N ARG A 46 -10.80 -10.41 -1.99
CA ARG A 46 -11.36 -11.74 -1.74
C ARG A 46 -12.78 -11.71 -1.16
N VAL A 47 -13.00 -10.92 -0.11
CA VAL A 47 -14.31 -10.87 0.58
C VAL A 47 -15.36 -10.23 -0.34
N THR A 48 -14.97 -9.16 -1.04
CA THR A 48 -15.85 -8.48 -2.01
C THR A 48 -16.23 -9.42 -3.15
N ASN A 49 -15.25 -10.12 -3.71
CA ASN A 49 -15.46 -11.06 -4.82
C ASN A 49 -16.31 -12.26 -4.40
N ASN A 50 -16.11 -12.79 -3.19
CA ASN A 50 -16.91 -13.91 -2.68
C ASN A 50 -18.39 -13.54 -2.54
N PHE A 51 -18.68 -12.38 -1.94
CA PHE A 51 -20.06 -11.89 -1.83
C PHE A 51 -20.67 -11.65 -3.21
N ALA A 52 -19.98 -10.91 -4.08
CA ALA A 52 -20.46 -10.60 -5.42
C ALA A 52 -20.71 -11.87 -6.24
N SER A 53 -19.81 -12.85 -6.14
CA SER A 53 -19.92 -14.11 -6.88
C SER A 53 -21.13 -14.92 -6.44
N GLN A 54 -21.43 -14.93 -5.14
CA GLN A 54 -22.64 -15.56 -4.62
C GLN A 54 -23.91 -14.80 -5.04
N ALA A 55 -23.90 -13.47 -4.95
CA ALA A 55 -25.05 -12.64 -5.29
C ALA A 55 -25.40 -12.69 -6.78
N LEU A 56 -24.40 -12.79 -7.67
CA LEU A 56 -24.57 -12.80 -9.12
C LEU A 56 -24.57 -14.21 -9.73
N GLY A 57 -24.15 -15.23 -8.99
CA GLY A 57 -23.89 -16.57 -9.54
C GLY A 57 -22.78 -16.58 -10.60
N LEU A 58 -21.78 -15.70 -10.45
CA LEU A 58 -20.75 -15.42 -11.45
C LEU A 58 -19.40 -15.20 -10.75
N PRO A 59 -18.34 -15.97 -11.05
CA PRO A 59 -17.01 -15.62 -10.56
C PRO A 59 -16.61 -14.22 -11.02
N VAL A 60 -16.20 -13.36 -10.09
CA VAL A 60 -15.80 -11.99 -10.39
C VAL A 60 -14.42 -11.61 -9.85
N THR A 61 -13.84 -10.55 -10.40
CA THR A 61 -12.70 -9.83 -9.82
C THR A 61 -13.02 -8.36 -9.65
N LEU A 62 -12.42 -7.75 -8.63
CA LEU A 62 -12.49 -6.31 -8.37
C LEU A 62 -11.54 -5.57 -9.31
N LEU A 63 -12.08 -4.58 -10.04
CA LEU A 63 -11.31 -3.66 -10.88
C LEU A 63 -10.86 -2.45 -10.07
N GLU A 64 -11.81 -1.70 -9.51
CA GLU A 64 -11.55 -0.56 -8.65
C GLU A 64 -12.72 -0.26 -7.71
N ALA A 65 -12.48 0.57 -6.70
CA ALA A 65 -13.51 1.12 -5.83
C ALA A 65 -13.55 2.66 -5.92
N GLN A 66 -14.76 3.21 -5.95
CA GLN A 66 -15.00 4.66 -5.95
C GLN A 66 -15.90 5.06 -4.78
N ILE A 67 -15.69 6.26 -4.25
CA ILE A 67 -16.49 6.82 -3.14
C ILE A 67 -17.30 8.03 -3.60
N GLY A 68 -18.58 8.04 -3.23
CA GLY A 68 -19.51 9.15 -3.41
C GLY A 68 -19.11 10.40 -2.62
N SER A 69 -19.34 11.55 -3.25
CA SER A 69 -19.17 12.88 -2.64
C SER A 69 -20.32 13.24 -1.70
N LEU A 70 -21.50 12.64 -1.89
CA LEU A 70 -22.70 12.95 -1.12
C LEU A 70 -22.80 12.09 0.14
N VAL A 71 -23.10 12.77 1.24
CA VAL A 71 -23.49 12.17 2.51
C VAL A 71 -25.01 12.01 2.46
N LYS A 72 -25.52 10.76 2.52
CA LYS A 72 -26.94 10.47 2.68
C LYS A 72 -27.48 11.25 3.89
N SER A 73 -28.80 11.48 3.94
CA SER A 73 -29.45 12.22 5.04
C SER A 73 -29.15 11.66 6.45
N ASN A 74 -28.70 10.41 6.55
CA ASN A 74 -28.28 9.72 7.77
C ASN A 74 -26.77 9.79 8.08
N GLY A 75 -25.97 10.58 7.34
CA GLY A 75 -24.53 10.69 7.56
C GLY A 75 -23.67 9.65 6.83
N ARG A 76 -24.26 8.70 6.08
CA ARG A 76 -23.55 7.61 5.39
C ARG A 76 -23.08 8.01 4.00
N ARG A 77 -21.96 7.48 3.54
CA ARG A 77 -21.43 7.72 2.19
C ARG A 77 -21.61 6.47 1.32
N VAL A 78 -21.83 6.66 0.02
CA VAL A 78 -21.93 5.55 -0.93
C VAL A 78 -20.54 5.14 -1.39
N LYS A 79 -20.28 3.84 -1.47
CA LYS A 79 -19.06 3.26 -2.02
C LYS A 79 -19.42 2.20 -3.05
N VAL A 80 -18.84 2.31 -4.24
CA VAL A 80 -19.13 1.44 -5.38
C VAL A 80 -17.88 0.65 -5.75
N TYR A 81 -18.01 -0.66 -5.89
CA TYR A 81 -16.98 -1.60 -6.32
C TYR A 81 -17.30 -2.04 -7.75
N PHE A 82 -16.42 -1.75 -8.69
CA PHE A 82 -16.58 -2.14 -10.09
C PHE A 82 -15.94 -3.49 -10.34
N LEU A 83 -16.69 -4.40 -10.97
CA LEU A 83 -16.34 -5.81 -11.09
C LEU A 83 -16.26 -6.23 -12.55
N GLU A 84 -15.37 -7.18 -12.82
CA GLU A 84 -15.32 -7.97 -14.05
C GLU A 84 -15.83 -9.38 -13.77
N GLY A 85 -16.62 -9.92 -14.69
CA GLY A 85 -17.17 -11.28 -14.61
C GLY A 85 -16.41 -12.26 -15.48
N HIS A 86 -16.26 -13.49 -15.00
CA HIS A 86 -15.36 -14.50 -15.57
C HIS A 86 -16.05 -15.82 -15.90
N ASP A 87 -17.19 -15.73 -16.56
CA ASP A 87 -17.88 -16.89 -17.13
C ASP A 87 -18.65 -16.46 -18.39
N PRO A 88 -18.20 -16.85 -19.59
CA PRO A 88 -18.88 -16.51 -20.84
C PRO A 88 -20.23 -17.21 -21.01
N ALA A 89 -20.51 -18.27 -20.24
CA ALA A 89 -21.78 -18.99 -20.25
C ALA A 89 -22.82 -18.40 -19.28
N TRP A 90 -22.40 -17.46 -18.42
CA TRP A 90 -23.26 -16.85 -17.44
C TRP A 90 -24.46 -16.14 -18.09
N GLN A 91 -25.62 -16.34 -17.48
CA GLN A 91 -26.87 -15.72 -17.91
C GLN A 91 -27.21 -14.60 -16.93
N GLN A 92 -27.52 -13.42 -17.48
CA GLN A 92 -27.90 -12.29 -16.65
C GLN A 92 -29.20 -12.58 -15.87
N PRO A 93 -29.38 -12.01 -14.66
CA PRO A 93 -30.62 -12.14 -13.91
C PRO A 93 -31.82 -11.63 -14.71
N GLU A 94 -32.99 -12.22 -14.45
CA GLU A 94 -34.25 -11.79 -15.05
C GLU A 94 -34.53 -10.31 -14.74
N ASP A 95 -35.09 -9.59 -15.71
CA ASP A 95 -35.41 -8.16 -15.63
C ASP A 95 -34.23 -7.21 -15.32
N SER A 96 -32.99 -7.69 -15.38
CA SER A 96 -31.79 -6.85 -15.26
C SER A 96 -31.51 -6.05 -16.54
N LEU A 97 -30.85 -4.91 -16.38
CA LEU A 97 -30.55 -3.96 -17.46
C LEU A 97 -29.05 -3.67 -17.54
N TRP A 98 -28.49 -3.83 -18.73
CA TRP A 98 -27.20 -3.23 -19.06
C TRP A 98 -27.39 -1.78 -19.49
N VAL A 99 -26.85 -0.86 -18.71
CA VAL A 99 -27.02 0.58 -18.91
C VAL A 99 -25.70 1.21 -19.33
N GLY A 100 -25.71 1.93 -20.45
CA GLY A 100 -24.61 2.77 -20.90
C GLY A 100 -24.80 4.24 -20.51
N LEU A 101 -23.80 5.08 -20.79
CA LEU A 101 -23.86 6.52 -20.48
C LEU A 101 -25.10 7.24 -21.05
N PRO A 102 -25.56 6.99 -22.29
CA PRO A 102 -26.74 7.68 -22.83
C PRO A 102 -28.03 7.39 -22.08
N ASP A 103 -28.16 6.17 -21.52
CA ASP A 103 -29.40 5.68 -20.90
C ASP A 103 -29.43 5.91 -19.39
N LEU A 104 -28.27 6.16 -18.76
CA LEU A 104 -28.14 6.26 -17.31
C LEU A 104 -28.99 7.39 -16.71
N ALA A 105 -29.01 8.57 -17.35
CA ALA A 105 -29.78 9.72 -16.85
C ALA A 105 -31.30 9.49 -16.84
N GLY A 106 -31.80 8.59 -17.71
CA GLY A 106 -33.22 8.20 -17.76
C GLY A 106 -33.55 7.00 -16.86
N THR A 107 -32.56 6.39 -16.22
CA THR A 107 -32.74 5.21 -15.38
C THR A 107 -33.12 5.61 -13.97
N ASN A 108 -34.25 5.10 -13.46
CA ASN A 108 -34.67 5.32 -12.08
C ASN A 108 -33.81 4.50 -11.11
N LEU A 109 -32.72 5.08 -10.59
CA LEU A 109 -31.85 4.44 -9.61
C LEU A 109 -32.47 4.47 -8.20
N ALA A 110 -32.53 3.31 -7.54
CA ALA A 110 -32.97 3.19 -6.16
C ALA A 110 -32.03 3.94 -5.17
N VAL A 111 -30.78 4.17 -5.59
CA VAL A 111 -29.76 4.93 -4.86
C VAL A 111 -29.22 6.04 -5.79
N PRO A 112 -29.87 7.22 -5.85
CA PRO A 112 -29.49 8.30 -6.75
C PRO A 112 -28.04 8.79 -6.57
N GLU A 113 -27.48 8.68 -5.36
CA GLU A 113 -26.10 9.08 -5.06
C GLU A 113 -25.04 8.25 -5.80
N MET A 114 -25.42 7.08 -6.36
CA MET A 114 -24.52 6.28 -7.21
C MET A 114 -24.32 6.88 -8.60
N GLN A 115 -25.28 7.67 -9.12
CA GLN A 115 -25.25 8.17 -10.49
C GLN A 115 -23.90 8.81 -10.89
N PRO A 116 -23.31 9.78 -10.15
CA PRO A 116 -22.03 10.36 -10.52
C PRO A 116 -20.85 9.36 -10.52
N LEU A 117 -20.93 8.29 -9.72
CA LEU A 117 -19.91 7.23 -9.69
C LEU A 117 -20.02 6.33 -10.93
N LEU A 118 -21.25 5.99 -11.32
CA LEU A 118 -21.51 5.22 -12.54
C LEU A 118 -21.13 6.03 -13.78
N GLU A 119 -21.47 7.33 -13.83
CA GLU A 119 -21.06 8.24 -14.91
C GLU A 119 -19.54 8.32 -15.03
N LYS A 120 -18.83 8.45 -13.89
CA LYS A 120 -17.36 8.46 -13.85
C LYS A 120 -16.76 7.16 -14.42
N TRP A 121 -17.31 6.01 -14.05
CA TRP A 121 -16.88 4.73 -14.63
C TRP A 121 -17.15 4.66 -16.14
N LEU A 122 -18.37 5.00 -16.57
CA LEU A 122 -18.79 4.88 -17.97
C LEU A 122 -18.04 5.85 -18.92
N THR A 123 -17.55 6.96 -18.39
CA THR A 123 -16.70 7.94 -19.13
C THR A 123 -15.20 7.64 -19.03
N GLY A 124 -14.80 6.71 -18.15
CA GLY A 124 -13.42 6.34 -17.93
C GLY A 124 -12.77 5.65 -19.14
N PRO A 125 -11.43 5.58 -19.18
CA PRO A 125 -10.69 4.89 -20.24
C PRO A 125 -10.95 3.37 -20.18
N ALA A 126 -11.36 2.75 -21.30
CA ALA A 126 -11.54 1.29 -21.38
C ALA A 126 -10.20 0.53 -21.41
N LYS A 127 -9.11 1.23 -21.78
CA LYS A 127 -7.72 0.74 -21.85
C LYS A 127 -6.78 1.87 -21.43
N ALA A 128 -5.58 1.53 -20.99
CA ALA A 128 -4.56 2.53 -20.67
C ALA A 128 -4.29 3.47 -21.86
N LYS A 129 -4.25 4.78 -21.60
CA LYS A 129 -3.96 5.81 -22.62
C LYS A 129 -2.45 6.07 -22.70
N PRO A 130 -1.85 6.09 -23.90
CA PRO A 130 -0.47 6.53 -24.07
C PRO A 130 -0.27 7.99 -23.59
N GLY A 131 0.79 8.25 -22.81
CA GLY A 131 1.22 9.61 -22.45
C GLY A 131 0.57 10.24 -21.20
N GLN A 132 -0.32 9.52 -20.50
CA GLN A 132 -0.76 9.88 -19.14
C GLN A 132 -0.02 9.00 -18.12
N PRO A 133 0.06 9.37 -16.82
CA PRO A 133 0.43 8.40 -15.79
C PRO A 133 -0.47 7.18 -15.97
N PRO A 134 0.08 5.98 -16.20
CA PRO A 134 -0.71 4.83 -16.59
C PRO A 134 -1.50 4.40 -15.36
N ALA A 135 -2.82 4.46 -15.49
CA ALA A 135 -3.72 3.81 -14.55
C ALA A 135 -3.30 2.34 -14.41
N PRO A 136 -3.36 1.76 -13.20
CA PRO A 136 -2.82 0.42 -12.98
C PRO A 136 -3.59 -0.64 -13.78
N GLY A 137 -2.90 -1.68 -14.24
CA GLY A 137 -3.44 -2.67 -15.16
C GLY A 137 -4.74 -3.34 -14.68
N TRP A 138 -4.83 -3.63 -13.38
CA TRP A 138 -5.96 -4.35 -12.77
C TRP A 138 -7.31 -3.63 -12.81
N ILE A 139 -7.36 -2.35 -13.20
CA ILE A 139 -8.64 -1.63 -13.36
C ILE A 139 -9.27 -1.87 -14.74
N PHE A 140 -8.55 -2.54 -15.65
CA PHE A 140 -8.99 -2.81 -17.01
C PHE A 140 -9.45 -4.26 -17.17
N HIS A 141 -10.50 -4.44 -17.96
CA HIS A 141 -11.00 -5.76 -18.35
C HIS A 141 -9.93 -6.57 -19.08
N GLY A 142 -9.92 -7.89 -18.85
CA GLY A 142 -8.99 -8.86 -19.43
C GLY A 142 -7.61 -8.90 -18.79
N TRP A 143 -7.28 -7.96 -17.89
CA TRP A 143 -5.98 -7.95 -17.21
C TRP A 143 -5.78 -9.18 -16.33
N PHE A 144 -6.83 -9.65 -15.64
CA PHE A 144 -6.74 -10.83 -14.79
C PHE A 144 -6.42 -12.09 -15.62
N ASP A 145 -7.06 -12.27 -16.77
CA ASP A 145 -6.81 -13.38 -17.69
C ASP A 145 -5.39 -13.32 -18.28
N GLU A 146 -4.90 -12.11 -18.60
CA GLU A 146 -3.51 -11.89 -19.04
C GLU A 146 -2.51 -12.35 -17.97
N VAL A 147 -2.76 -11.96 -16.71
CA VAL A 147 -1.91 -12.35 -15.58
C VAL A 147 -1.98 -13.85 -15.34
N GLU A 148 -3.17 -14.46 -15.36
CA GLU A 148 -3.32 -15.91 -15.22
C GLU A 148 -2.53 -16.65 -16.32
N ALA A 149 -2.65 -16.23 -17.57
CA ALA A 149 -1.90 -16.82 -18.68
C ALA A 149 -0.38 -16.68 -18.51
N TRP A 150 0.09 -15.52 -18.05
CA TRP A 150 1.51 -15.28 -17.78
C TRP A 150 2.03 -16.14 -16.62
N VAL A 151 1.31 -16.18 -15.49
CA VAL A 151 1.71 -17.00 -14.32
C VAL A 151 1.72 -18.47 -14.68
N ARG A 152 0.69 -18.96 -15.37
CA ARG A 152 0.60 -20.35 -15.86
C ARG A 152 1.81 -20.70 -16.72
N GLN A 153 2.15 -19.85 -17.70
CA GLN A 153 3.32 -20.06 -18.56
C GLN A 153 4.62 -20.15 -17.76
N LYS A 154 4.82 -19.27 -16.76
CA LYS A 154 6.04 -19.24 -15.94
C LYS A 154 6.18 -20.47 -15.04
N LEU A 155 5.07 -20.94 -14.46
CA LEU A 155 5.04 -22.11 -13.59
C LEU A 155 5.16 -23.42 -14.38
N GLU A 156 4.48 -23.54 -15.53
CA GLU A 156 4.59 -24.74 -16.38
C GLU A 156 6.01 -24.93 -16.92
N ALA A 157 6.74 -23.85 -17.21
CA ALA A 157 8.15 -23.91 -17.59
C ALA A 157 9.06 -24.48 -16.49
N GLN A 158 8.59 -24.51 -15.23
CA GLN A 158 9.26 -25.09 -14.07
C GLN A 158 8.65 -26.44 -13.65
N GLY A 159 7.69 -26.97 -14.42
CA GLY A 159 6.99 -28.22 -14.10
C GLY A 159 5.99 -28.10 -12.94
N ILE A 160 5.46 -26.90 -12.69
CA ILE A 160 4.47 -26.61 -11.65
C ILE A 160 3.13 -26.33 -12.33
N HIS A 161 2.06 -26.94 -11.82
CA HIS A 161 0.73 -26.86 -12.43
C HIS A 161 -0.31 -26.27 -11.46
N LEU A 162 -1.19 -25.41 -11.98
CA LEU A 162 -2.31 -24.87 -11.21
C LEU A 162 -3.31 -25.99 -10.90
N THR A 163 -3.75 -26.06 -9.64
CA THR A 163 -4.73 -27.06 -9.17
C THR A 163 -6.14 -26.49 -9.08
N GLU A 164 -6.25 -25.18 -8.93
CA GLU A 164 -7.52 -24.45 -8.79
C GLU A 164 -7.44 -23.10 -9.53
N ARG A 165 -8.58 -22.40 -9.59
CA ARG A 165 -8.64 -21.04 -10.12
C ARG A 165 -7.85 -20.08 -9.22
N PRO A 166 -7.14 -19.08 -9.79
CA PRO A 166 -6.47 -18.06 -8.99
C PRO A 166 -7.47 -17.20 -8.19
N GLU A 167 -7.04 -16.73 -7.02
CA GLU A 167 -7.85 -15.92 -6.11
C GLU A 167 -7.27 -14.52 -5.97
N GLN A 168 -8.06 -13.47 -6.21
CA GLN A 168 -7.66 -12.09 -5.95
C GLN A 168 -7.80 -11.79 -4.45
N LEU A 169 -6.68 -11.58 -3.77
CA LEU A 169 -6.62 -11.33 -2.34
C LEU A 169 -6.81 -9.86 -1.99
N LYS A 170 -6.01 -8.99 -2.63
CA LYS A 170 -6.02 -7.53 -2.40
C LYS A 170 -6.10 -6.79 -3.73
N CYS A 171 -6.82 -5.66 -3.76
CA CYS A 171 -6.88 -4.79 -4.94
C CYS A 171 -7.22 -3.36 -4.52
N TRP A 172 -6.27 -2.45 -4.75
CA TRP A 172 -6.32 -1.04 -4.35
C TRP A 172 -5.38 -0.23 -5.23
N SER A 173 -5.24 1.07 -4.98
CA SER A 173 -4.54 1.99 -5.88
C SER A 173 -3.02 1.78 -5.98
N ILE A 174 -2.42 1.03 -5.06
CA ILE A 174 -0.97 0.77 -5.04
C ILE A 174 -0.53 -0.68 -5.24
N SER A 175 -1.45 -1.65 -5.30
CA SER A 175 -1.11 -3.00 -5.77
C SER A 175 -2.34 -3.86 -6.06
N CYS A 176 -2.11 -4.98 -6.75
CA CYS A 176 -3.04 -6.11 -6.78
C CYS A 176 -2.28 -7.38 -6.39
N LEU A 177 -2.84 -8.15 -5.44
CA LEU A 177 -2.26 -9.40 -4.93
C LEU A 177 -3.16 -10.57 -5.29
N LEU A 178 -2.62 -11.57 -5.96
CA LEU A 178 -3.30 -12.80 -6.35
C LEU A 178 -2.61 -14.02 -5.73
N ARG A 179 -3.39 -15.04 -5.41
CA ARG A 179 -2.92 -16.36 -4.98
C ARG A 179 -3.22 -17.40 -6.05
N PHE A 180 -2.22 -18.19 -6.38
CA PHE A 180 -2.26 -19.28 -7.36
C PHE A 180 -2.03 -20.61 -6.63
N PRO A 181 -3.08 -21.41 -6.39
CA PRO A 181 -2.94 -22.76 -5.86
C PRO A 181 -2.29 -23.68 -6.89
N THR A 182 -1.26 -24.42 -6.49
CA THR A 182 -0.51 -25.33 -7.37
C THR A 182 -0.34 -26.72 -6.74
N ASP A 183 0.19 -27.65 -7.51
CA ASP A 183 0.59 -28.98 -7.05
C ASP A 183 1.85 -28.97 -6.15
N GLN A 184 2.51 -27.81 -6.01
CA GLN A 184 3.70 -27.61 -5.16
C GLN A 184 3.52 -26.48 -4.13
N GLY A 185 2.27 -26.23 -3.70
CA GLY A 185 1.94 -25.18 -2.73
C GLY A 185 1.37 -23.91 -3.39
N ASN A 186 1.19 -22.85 -2.62
CA ASN A 186 0.69 -21.59 -3.17
C ASN A 186 1.82 -20.76 -3.77
N TYR A 187 1.50 -20.03 -4.83
CA TYR A 187 2.30 -18.93 -5.35
C TYR A 187 1.53 -17.63 -5.22
N PHE A 188 2.24 -16.55 -4.91
CA PHE A 188 1.66 -15.22 -4.77
C PHE A 188 2.20 -14.32 -5.86
N PHE A 189 1.28 -13.74 -6.62
CA PHE A 189 1.58 -12.74 -7.62
C PHE A 189 1.22 -11.36 -7.08
N LYS A 190 2.14 -10.41 -7.18
CA LYS A 190 1.88 -8.99 -6.88
C LYS A 190 2.16 -8.16 -8.13
N ALA A 191 1.22 -7.28 -8.45
CA ALA A 191 1.40 -6.22 -9.43
C ALA A 191 1.43 -4.86 -8.74
N THR A 192 2.34 -4.00 -9.19
CA THR A 192 2.50 -2.62 -8.73
C THR A 192 2.14 -1.60 -9.80
N PRO A 193 1.65 -0.40 -9.43
CA PRO A 193 1.46 0.69 -10.38
C PRO A 193 2.82 1.23 -10.85
N GLN A 194 2.83 2.10 -11.87
CA GLN A 194 4.07 2.67 -12.40
C GLN A 194 4.94 3.37 -11.33
N VAL A 195 4.32 4.04 -10.35
CA VAL A 195 5.04 4.69 -9.23
C VAL A 195 5.92 3.73 -8.44
N PHE A 196 5.63 2.42 -8.51
CA PHE A 196 6.29 1.34 -7.81
C PHE A 196 6.80 0.21 -8.73
N GLN A 197 6.86 0.47 -10.04
CA GLN A 197 7.29 -0.49 -11.06
C GLN A 197 8.67 -1.11 -10.82
N LYS A 198 9.51 -0.47 -9.99
CA LYS A 198 10.85 -0.95 -9.65
C LYS A 198 10.87 -1.97 -8.50
N GLU A 199 9.76 -2.21 -7.80
CA GLU A 199 9.71 -3.22 -6.72
C GLU A 199 10.26 -4.58 -7.18
N PRO A 200 9.83 -5.19 -8.30
CA PRO A 200 10.36 -6.50 -8.71
C PRO A 200 11.88 -6.49 -8.94
N VAL A 201 12.43 -5.37 -9.44
CA VAL A 201 13.88 -5.21 -9.67
C VAL A 201 14.65 -5.16 -8.36
N PHE A 202 14.14 -4.41 -7.38
CA PHE A 202 14.77 -4.32 -6.07
C PHE A 202 14.63 -5.61 -5.28
N THR A 203 13.45 -6.23 -5.27
CA THR A 203 13.26 -7.53 -4.61
C THR A 203 14.17 -8.59 -5.21
N ALA A 204 14.30 -8.68 -6.53
CA ALA A 204 15.23 -9.62 -7.17
C ALA A 204 16.69 -9.35 -6.80
N PHE A 205 17.12 -8.08 -6.86
CA PHE A 205 18.48 -7.69 -6.48
C PHE A 205 18.77 -8.05 -5.03
N LEU A 206 17.87 -7.74 -4.10
CA LEU A 206 18.06 -8.05 -2.69
C LEU A 206 17.98 -9.54 -2.40
N ALA A 207 17.11 -10.29 -3.08
CA ALA A 207 17.00 -11.74 -2.94
C ALA A 207 18.28 -12.47 -3.41
N GLU A 208 18.99 -11.91 -4.39
CA GLU A 208 20.30 -12.44 -4.81
C GLU A 208 21.40 -12.17 -3.77
N GLN A 209 21.42 -10.96 -3.18
CA GLN A 209 22.45 -10.58 -2.20
C GLN A 209 22.18 -11.15 -0.79
N TYR A 210 20.91 -11.27 -0.42
CA TYR A 210 20.45 -11.63 0.93
C TYR A 210 19.34 -12.70 0.86
N PRO A 211 19.64 -13.90 0.36
CA PRO A 211 18.63 -14.94 0.10
C PRO A 211 17.90 -15.42 1.35
N ASP A 212 18.52 -15.28 2.53
CA ASP A 212 17.95 -15.66 3.84
C ASP A 212 17.14 -14.53 4.51
N LEU A 213 17.04 -13.36 3.87
CA LEU A 213 16.32 -12.18 4.41
C LEU A 213 15.22 -11.66 3.49
N VAL A 214 15.29 -11.94 2.19
CA VAL A 214 14.35 -11.44 1.19
C VAL A 214 13.74 -12.61 0.41
N PRO A 215 12.42 -12.61 0.14
CA PRO A 215 11.78 -13.70 -0.57
C PRO A 215 12.39 -13.93 -1.95
N GLN A 216 12.63 -15.20 -2.28
CA GLN A 216 13.02 -15.60 -3.63
C GLN A 216 11.85 -15.41 -4.61
N LEU A 217 12.15 -14.96 -5.82
CA LEU A 217 11.15 -14.81 -6.87
C LEU A 217 11.16 -16.02 -7.80
N ALA A 218 9.99 -16.56 -8.08
CA ALA A 218 9.79 -17.60 -9.08
C ALA A 218 9.78 -17.03 -10.51
N ALA A 219 9.27 -15.81 -10.67
CA ALA A 219 9.31 -15.05 -11.91
C ALA A 219 9.08 -13.56 -11.63
N LEU A 220 9.49 -12.71 -12.58
CA LEU A 220 9.17 -11.29 -12.55
C LEU A 220 9.02 -10.73 -13.97
N ASP A 221 8.35 -9.59 -14.07
CA ASP A 221 8.30 -8.73 -15.25
C ASP A 221 8.50 -7.27 -14.80
N ALA A 222 9.72 -6.77 -15.01
CA ALA A 222 10.11 -5.44 -14.54
C ALA A 222 9.38 -4.31 -15.28
N ASP A 223 9.03 -4.52 -16.55
CA ASP A 223 8.34 -3.50 -17.36
C ASP A 223 6.85 -3.42 -16.99
N ARG A 224 6.25 -4.50 -16.52
CA ARG A 224 4.86 -4.49 -16.03
C ARG A 224 4.74 -4.30 -14.52
N GLY A 225 5.85 -4.31 -13.78
CA GLY A 225 5.85 -4.20 -12.32
C GLY A 225 5.23 -5.44 -11.66
N TRP A 226 5.52 -6.62 -12.20
CA TRP A 226 4.96 -7.89 -11.74
C TRP A 226 6.04 -8.73 -11.06
N LEU A 227 5.68 -9.35 -9.94
CA LEU A 227 6.51 -10.33 -9.27
C LEU A 227 5.67 -11.54 -8.86
N LEU A 228 6.26 -12.73 -8.95
CA LEU A 228 5.67 -14.00 -8.54
C LEU A 228 6.63 -14.66 -7.56
N MET A 229 6.15 -15.00 -6.38
CA MET A 229 6.92 -15.64 -5.32
C MET A 229 6.24 -16.92 -4.84
N PRO A 230 6.99 -17.97 -4.48
CA PRO A 230 6.42 -19.09 -3.74
C PRO A 230 5.98 -18.63 -2.36
N ASP A 231 5.01 -19.32 -1.78
CA ASP A 231 4.67 -19.17 -0.37
C ASP A 231 5.85 -19.60 0.51
N PHE A 232 6.45 -18.65 1.22
CA PHE A 232 7.56 -18.88 2.13
C PHE A 232 7.14 -19.40 3.52
N GLN A 233 5.86 -19.81 3.67
CA GLN A 233 5.32 -20.51 4.84
C GLN A 233 5.70 -19.84 6.17
N ALA A 234 5.27 -18.58 6.32
CA ALA A 234 5.61 -17.75 7.47
C ALA A 234 4.38 -17.18 8.19
N LYS A 235 4.63 -16.71 9.41
CA LYS A 235 3.70 -15.88 10.17
C LYS A 235 4.21 -14.46 10.25
N ASP A 236 3.31 -13.48 10.28
CA ASP A 236 3.68 -12.10 10.55
C ASP A 236 4.29 -11.99 11.96
N ILE A 237 5.33 -11.18 12.13
CA ILE A 237 5.99 -11.03 13.45
C ILE A 237 5.02 -10.47 14.52
N ARG A 238 3.99 -9.74 14.09
CA ARG A 238 2.91 -9.24 14.96
C ARG A 238 2.10 -10.34 15.65
N GLU A 239 2.09 -11.55 15.10
CA GLU A 239 1.44 -12.72 15.71
C GLU A 239 2.34 -13.39 16.76
N ILE A 240 3.58 -12.94 16.89
CA ILE A 240 4.59 -13.54 17.76
C ILE A 240 4.74 -12.69 19.02
N ASN A 241 4.13 -13.16 20.11
CA ASN A 241 4.32 -12.59 21.44
C ASN A 241 5.63 -13.09 22.09
N ASP A 242 6.77 -12.68 21.51
CA ASP A 242 8.11 -12.96 22.05
C ASP A 242 9.08 -11.83 21.67
N ILE A 243 9.41 -10.99 22.65
CA ILE A 243 10.32 -9.86 22.46
C ILE A 243 11.72 -10.28 22.01
N THR A 244 12.20 -11.48 22.35
CA THR A 244 13.54 -11.93 21.95
C THR A 244 13.62 -12.21 20.45
N LEU A 245 12.51 -12.65 19.85
CA LEU A 245 12.38 -12.80 18.40
C LEU A 245 12.30 -11.44 17.69
N TRP A 246 11.65 -10.45 18.30
CA TRP A 246 11.65 -9.07 17.81
C TRP A 246 13.05 -8.43 17.89
N GLU A 247 13.78 -8.63 18.99
CA GLU A 247 15.19 -8.21 19.09
C GLU A 247 16.04 -8.85 18.00
N ARG A 248 15.83 -10.14 17.73
CA ARG A 248 16.53 -10.85 16.65
C ARG A 248 16.17 -10.26 15.29
N ALA A 249 14.90 -9.93 15.04
CA ALA A 249 14.49 -9.26 13.82
C ALA A 249 15.17 -7.90 13.66
N VAL A 250 15.10 -7.01 14.64
CA VAL A 250 15.71 -5.69 14.45
C VAL A 250 17.24 -5.73 14.36
N ARG A 251 17.92 -6.69 15.03
CA ARG A 251 19.36 -6.93 14.82
C ARG A 251 19.67 -7.40 13.40
N ARG A 252 18.92 -8.38 12.89
CA ARG A 252 19.09 -8.87 11.51
C ARG A 252 18.86 -7.76 10.48
N TYR A 253 17.85 -6.93 10.71
CA TYR A 253 17.58 -5.76 9.86
C TYR A 253 18.70 -4.72 9.92
N ALA A 254 19.15 -4.35 11.11
CA ALA A 254 20.24 -3.39 11.29
C ALA A 254 21.54 -3.90 10.65
N ARG A 255 21.87 -5.19 10.81
CA ARG A 255 23.05 -5.79 10.18
C ARG A 255 22.94 -5.76 8.65
N PHE A 256 21.76 -6.09 8.10
CA PHE A 256 21.49 -5.93 6.66
C PHE A 256 21.74 -4.50 6.18
N GLN A 257 21.30 -3.50 6.95
CA GLN A 257 21.57 -2.11 6.61
C GLN A 257 23.07 -1.79 6.64
N VAL A 258 23.79 -2.18 7.70
CA VAL A 258 25.24 -2.04 7.81
C VAL A 258 25.97 -2.70 6.64
N ASP A 259 25.59 -3.93 6.27
CA ASP A 259 26.17 -4.67 5.13
C ASP A 259 25.87 -3.98 3.78
N SER A 260 24.77 -3.23 3.70
CA SER A 260 24.38 -2.48 2.50
C SER A 260 25.07 -1.11 2.37
N VAL A 261 25.85 -0.67 3.36
CA VAL A 261 26.63 0.56 3.27
C VAL A 261 27.56 0.49 2.07
N GLY A 262 27.46 1.48 1.18
CA GLY A 262 28.18 1.52 -0.10
C GLY A 262 27.38 1.04 -1.31
N MET A 263 26.17 0.47 -1.12
CA MET A 263 25.27 0.09 -2.22
C MET A 263 24.43 1.27 -2.76
N SER A 264 24.55 2.46 -2.17
CA SER A 264 23.76 3.64 -2.55
C SER A 264 23.88 3.98 -4.03
N GLY A 265 25.11 3.98 -4.59
CA GLY A 265 25.33 4.33 -5.99
C GLY A 265 24.60 3.41 -6.97
N ILE A 266 24.79 2.09 -6.82
CA ILE A 266 24.17 1.10 -7.70
C ILE A 266 22.64 1.09 -7.59
N LEU A 267 22.08 1.33 -6.41
CA LEU A 267 20.63 1.38 -6.22
C LEU A 267 20.02 2.66 -6.79
N LEU A 268 20.67 3.81 -6.59
CA LEU A 268 20.23 5.08 -7.18
C LEU A 268 20.27 5.03 -8.71
N GLU A 269 21.29 4.41 -9.31
CA GLU A 269 21.37 4.16 -10.76
C GLU A 269 20.22 3.26 -11.28
N LYS A 270 19.74 2.32 -10.45
CA LYS A 270 18.56 1.49 -10.74
C LYS A 270 17.23 2.23 -10.55
N GLY A 271 17.25 3.49 -10.12
CA GLY A 271 16.08 4.33 -9.91
C GLY A 271 15.51 4.28 -8.49
N CYS A 272 16.30 3.85 -7.50
CA CYS A 272 15.91 3.89 -6.09
C CYS A 272 15.61 5.33 -5.66
N ARG A 273 14.65 5.50 -4.75
CA ARG A 273 14.29 6.83 -4.22
C ARG A 273 15.45 7.38 -3.39
N ASP A 274 15.87 8.61 -3.69
CA ASP A 274 16.89 9.33 -2.93
C ASP A 274 16.24 10.10 -1.79
N ARG A 275 16.36 9.57 -0.57
CA ARG A 275 15.86 10.15 0.68
C ARG A 275 17.02 10.56 1.60
N ARG A 276 18.24 10.68 1.08
CA ARG A 276 19.41 11.08 1.89
C ARG A 276 19.21 12.45 2.51
N LEU A 277 19.85 12.69 3.65
CA LEU A 277 19.63 13.88 4.48
C LEU A 277 19.73 15.19 3.69
N GLU A 278 20.68 15.31 2.76
CA GLU A 278 20.88 16.50 1.93
C GLU A 278 19.70 16.79 0.96
N ARG A 279 18.82 15.82 0.72
CA ARG A 279 17.63 15.96 -0.13
C ARG A 279 16.37 16.30 0.65
N LEU A 280 16.29 15.90 1.92
CA LEU A 280 15.04 15.89 2.67
C LEU A 280 14.44 17.29 2.85
N SER A 281 15.25 18.32 3.14
CA SER A 281 14.73 19.68 3.34
C SER A 281 14.04 20.22 2.09
N ALA A 282 14.61 20.01 0.90
CA ALA A 282 14.01 20.45 -0.36
C ALA A 282 12.74 19.66 -0.70
N GLN A 283 12.73 18.36 -0.39
CA GLN A 283 11.54 17.53 -0.57
C GLN A 283 10.40 17.96 0.37
N PHE A 284 10.70 18.27 1.63
CA PHE A 284 9.73 18.79 2.58
C PHE A 284 9.17 20.15 2.15
N GLU A 285 10.02 21.04 1.66
CA GLU A 285 9.59 22.34 1.13
C GLU A 285 8.58 22.18 -0.02
N ALA A 286 8.77 21.20 -0.91
CA ALA A 286 7.81 20.90 -1.97
C ALA A 286 6.44 20.45 -1.42
N VAL A 287 6.41 19.63 -0.37
CA VAL A 287 5.16 19.21 0.29
C VAL A 287 4.50 20.37 1.03
N ALA A 288 5.28 21.20 1.72
CA ALA A 288 4.80 22.36 2.47
C ALA A 288 4.02 23.36 1.60
N TYR A 289 4.37 23.45 0.31
CA TYR A 289 3.69 24.34 -0.64
C TYR A 289 2.61 23.67 -1.49
N ASP A 290 2.39 22.36 -1.37
CA ASP A 290 1.35 21.63 -2.11
C ASP A 290 0.00 21.67 -1.38
N THR A 291 -0.63 22.85 -1.36
CA THR A 291 -1.91 23.07 -0.66
C THR A 291 -3.00 22.05 -1.04
N PRO A 292 -3.19 21.65 -2.31
CA PRO A 292 -4.13 20.60 -2.67
C PRO A 292 -3.91 19.26 -1.95
N ARG A 293 -2.68 18.92 -1.58
CA ARG A 293 -2.35 17.71 -0.81
C ARG A 293 -2.42 17.91 0.69
N LEU A 294 -2.18 19.11 1.18
CA LEU A 294 -2.39 19.46 2.60
C LEU A 294 -3.88 19.60 2.95
N VAL A 295 -4.74 19.88 1.97
CA VAL A 295 -6.19 20.05 2.15
C VAL A 295 -6.96 19.22 1.12
N PRO A 296 -6.86 17.87 1.18
CA PRO A 296 -7.51 16.98 0.21
C PRO A 296 -9.04 17.02 0.31
N ASN A 297 -9.56 17.35 1.50
CA ASN A 297 -10.97 17.50 1.81
C ASN A 297 -11.14 18.28 3.13
N PRO A 298 -12.36 18.78 3.43
CA PRO A 298 -12.62 19.55 4.65
C PRO A 298 -12.46 18.77 5.97
N GLU A 299 -12.61 17.45 5.97
CA GLU A 299 -12.59 16.64 7.20
C GLU A 299 -11.16 16.34 7.69
N ALA A 300 -10.25 16.05 6.77
CA ALA A 300 -8.87 15.64 7.09
C ALA A 300 -7.84 16.76 6.89
N GLY A 301 -8.17 17.79 6.10
CA GLY A 301 -7.23 18.83 5.70
C GLY A 301 -6.68 19.67 6.85
N LEU A 302 -5.56 20.34 6.58
CA LEU A 302 -4.98 21.34 7.47
C LEU A 302 -5.81 22.62 7.47
N THR A 303 -5.86 23.28 8.63
CA THR A 303 -6.34 24.64 8.81
C THR A 303 -5.35 25.65 8.22
N ARG A 304 -5.80 26.90 8.02
CA ARG A 304 -4.93 27.99 7.57
C ARG A 304 -3.75 28.24 8.51
N GLU A 305 -3.98 28.09 9.81
CA GLU A 305 -2.94 28.27 10.82
C GLU A 305 -1.93 27.12 10.77
N GLU A 306 -2.38 25.86 10.65
CA GLU A 306 -1.47 24.73 10.47
C GLU A 306 -0.62 24.87 9.20
N ILE A 307 -1.18 25.33 8.07
CA ILE A 307 -0.40 25.58 6.84
C ILE A 307 0.70 26.62 7.07
N ARG A 308 0.40 27.68 7.84
CA ARG A 308 1.40 28.69 8.21
C ARG A 308 2.50 28.06 9.07
N GLN A 309 2.12 27.25 10.05
CA GLN A 309 3.06 26.53 10.92
C GLN A 309 3.96 25.54 10.16
N VAL A 310 3.43 24.85 9.13
CA VAL A 310 4.23 23.98 8.25
C VAL A 310 5.32 24.78 7.54
N THR A 311 4.99 25.97 7.04
CA THR A 311 5.96 26.85 6.38
C THR A 311 7.03 27.35 7.37
N ASP A 312 6.61 27.73 8.58
CA ASP A 312 7.52 28.14 9.67
C ASP A 312 8.46 27.00 10.10
N LEU A 313 8.09 25.74 9.82
CA LEU A 313 8.87 24.56 10.15
C LEU A 313 10.05 24.29 9.22
N ILE A 314 10.02 24.82 7.99
CA ILE A 314 11.07 24.62 6.99
C ILE A 314 12.49 24.93 7.53
N PRO A 315 12.76 26.10 8.15
CA PRO A 315 14.08 26.37 8.73
C PRO A 315 14.42 25.45 9.91
N VAL A 316 13.43 25.01 10.70
CA VAL A 316 13.64 24.08 11.82
C VAL A 316 14.08 22.72 11.29
N ILE A 317 13.37 22.17 10.31
CA ILE A 317 13.71 20.91 9.64
C ILE A 317 15.11 20.99 9.04
N ARG A 318 15.48 22.10 8.38
CA ARG A 318 16.81 22.29 7.82
C ARG A 318 17.91 22.20 8.89
N ASN A 319 17.70 22.79 10.05
CA ASN A 319 18.65 22.72 11.16
C ASN A 319 18.72 21.29 11.73
N GLN A 320 17.59 20.62 11.94
CA GLN A 320 17.56 19.25 12.45
C GLN A 320 18.24 18.25 11.49
N VAL A 321 18.06 18.43 10.18
CA VAL A 321 18.77 17.65 9.15
C VAL A 321 20.29 17.87 9.27
N ALA A 322 20.74 19.11 9.47
CA ALA A 322 22.16 19.41 9.64
C ALA A 322 22.73 18.85 10.95
N GLU A 323 21.97 18.92 12.05
CA GLU A 323 22.35 18.35 13.34
C GLU A 323 22.46 16.82 13.26
N LEU A 324 21.51 16.15 12.60
CA LEU A 324 21.57 14.70 12.40
C LEU A 324 22.73 14.31 11.48
N ALA A 325 22.97 15.07 10.40
CA ALA A 325 24.09 14.83 9.50
C ALA A 325 25.46 14.96 10.19
N ALA A 326 25.57 15.77 11.25
CA ALA A 326 26.82 15.96 11.99
C ALA A 326 27.31 14.71 12.74
N PHE A 327 26.44 13.71 12.95
CA PHE A 327 26.85 12.41 13.51
C PHE A 327 27.65 11.57 12.52
N GLY A 328 27.57 11.85 11.21
CA GLY A 328 28.40 11.19 10.20
C GLY A 328 28.08 9.71 9.96
N LEU A 329 26.88 9.25 10.32
CA LEU A 329 26.40 7.91 9.97
C LEU A 329 26.24 7.79 8.45
N PRO A 330 26.64 6.65 7.84
CA PRO A 330 26.50 6.47 6.41
C PRO A 330 25.04 6.27 6.01
N ASP A 331 24.71 6.66 4.78
CA ASP A 331 23.44 6.28 4.16
C ASP A 331 23.40 4.78 3.87
N THR A 332 22.21 4.20 3.97
CA THR A 332 21.96 2.77 3.81
C THR A 332 20.66 2.53 3.04
N ILE A 333 20.39 1.27 2.70
CA ILE A 333 19.06 0.82 2.30
C ILE A 333 18.07 1.03 3.44
N ILE A 334 16.88 1.49 3.08
CA ILE A 334 15.72 1.72 3.93
C ILE A 334 14.54 1.02 3.27
N HIS A 335 13.78 0.26 4.04
CA HIS A 335 12.56 -0.41 3.60
C HIS A 335 11.49 0.62 3.26
N GLY A 336 11.37 1.68 4.06
CA GLY A 336 10.50 2.84 3.84
C GLY A 336 9.07 2.65 4.35
N ASP A 337 8.65 1.40 4.49
CA ASP A 337 7.42 0.97 5.17
C ASP A 337 7.71 -0.21 6.14
N LEU A 338 8.78 -0.11 6.95
CA LEU A 338 9.07 -1.18 7.92
C LEU A 338 8.06 -1.15 9.06
N ASN A 339 7.08 -2.04 8.99
CA ASN A 339 6.11 -2.28 10.05
C ASN A 339 5.97 -3.78 10.32
N SER A 340 5.28 -4.14 11.40
CA SER A 340 5.15 -5.53 11.84
C SER A 340 4.40 -6.47 10.87
N ASN A 341 3.73 -5.94 9.84
CA ASN A 341 3.14 -6.75 8.78
C ASN A 341 4.16 -7.10 7.68
N ASN A 342 5.26 -6.34 7.54
CA ASN A 342 6.27 -6.54 6.50
C ASN A 342 7.49 -7.34 6.99
N ILE A 343 7.35 -7.98 8.16
CA ILE A 343 8.36 -8.86 8.77
C ILE A 343 7.69 -10.20 9.06
N ALA A 344 8.26 -11.27 8.51
CA ALA A 344 7.73 -12.62 8.63
C ALA A 344 8.72 -13.56 9.32
N LEU A 345 8.20 -14.48 10.13
CA LEU A 345 8.95 -15.60 10.69
C LEU A 345 8.54 -16.89 9.99
N THR A 346 9.45 -17.46 9.21
CA THR A 346 9.24 -18.74 8.52
C THR A 346 9.12 -19.89 9.52
N THR A 347 8.49 -20.98 9.10
CA THR A 347 8.43 -22.23 9.88
C THR A 347 9.81 -22.83 10.18
N SER A 348 10.83 -22.55 9.36
CA SER A 348 12.23 -22.91 9.59
C SER A 348 12.96 -21.99 10.57
N GLY A 349 12.34 -20.88 11.00
CA GLY A 349 12.89 -19.96 11.99
C GLY A 349 13.67 -18.77 11.42
N GLU A 350 13.74 -18.62 10.10
CA GLU A 350 14.32 -17.47 9.40
C GLU A 350 13.37 -16.27 9.43
N ILE A 351 13.96 -15.06 9.47
CA ILE A 351 13.25 -13.78 9.44
C ILE A 351 13.34 -13.21 8.03
N ILE A 352 12.19 -12.91 7.44
CA ILE A 352 12.05 -12.40 6.08
C ILE A 352 11.43 -11.00 6.10
N TYR A 353 12.03 -10.08 5.34
CA TYR A 353 11.51 -8.74 5.08
C TYR A 353 11.00 -8.70 3.65
N TYR A 354 9.77 -8.26 3.47
CA TYR A 354 9.07 -8.29 2.19
C TYR A 354 8.23 -7.04 2.01
N ASP A 355 7.74 -6.84 0.78
CA ASP A 355 7.10 -5.59 0.35
C ASP A 355 8.08 -4.41 0.24
N TRP A 356 9.07 -4.55 -0.65
CA TRP A 356 10.13 -3.55 -0.89
C TRP A 356 9.69 -2.40 -1.80
N THR A 357 8.37 -2.17 -1.89
CA THR A 357 7.75 -1.11 -2.68
C THR A 357 8.33 0.27 -2.36
N ASP A 358 8.57 0.50 -1.07
CA ASP A 358 9.02 1.77 -0.53
C ASP A 358 10.55 1.88 -0.36
N LEU A 359 11.31 0.97 -0.98
CA LEU A 359 12.75 0.98 -0.87
C LEU A 359 13.36 2.34 -1.28
N SER A 360 14.25 2.85 -0.44
CA SER A 360 14.95 4.10 -0.62
C SER A 360 16.37 4.05 -0.05
N ILE A 361 17.21 5.02 -0.43
CA ILE A 361 18.48 5.28 0.26
C ILE A 361 18.28 6.46 1.21
N SER A 362 18.54 6.26 2.50
CA SER A 362 18.43 7.31 3.52
C SER A 362 19.27 7.03 4.77
N HIS A 363 19.08 7.86 5.78
CA HIS A 363 19.59 7.68 7.12
C HIS A 363 19.00 6.41 7.78
N PRO A 364 19.82 5.58 8.47
CA PRO A 364 19.42 4.24 8.93
C PRO A 364 18.19 4.18 9.83
N PHE A 365 17.98 5.22 10.63
CA PHE A 365 17.08 5.17 11.78
C PHE A 365 15.60 5.41 11.46
N PHE A 366 15.25 5.83 10.24
CA PHE A 366 13.86 6.18 9.90
C PHE A 366 12.91 4.98 9.90
N ASP A 367 13.38 3.77 9.58
CA ASP A 367 12.55 2.56 9.61
C ASP A 367 12.25 2.08 11.03
N LEU A 368 13.22 2.20 11.94
CA LEU A 368 13.03 1.73 13.32
C LEU A 368 11.95 2.56 14.03
N ASP A 369 11.92 3.89 13.82
CA ASP A 369 10.86 4.74 14.35
C ASP A 369 9.47 4.27 13.89
N ALA A 370 9.30 3.99 12.60
CA ALA A 370 8.04 3.52 12.04
C ALA A 370 7.62 2.17 12.65
N LEU A 371 8.56 1.25 12.84
CA LEU A 371 8.30 -0.05 13.47
C LEU A 371 7.88 0.10 14.94
N LEU A 372 8.56 0.94 15.72
CA LEU A 372 8.26 1.16 17.13
C LEU A 372 6.92 1.85 17.35
N GLU A 373 6.55 2.76 16.44
CA GLU A 373 5.27 3.46 16.47
C GLU A 373 4.09 2.53 16.14
N TRP A 374 4.30 1.56 15.25
CA TRP A 374 3.27 0.59 14.88
C TRP A 374 2.82 -0.29 16.05
N GLY A 375 3.67 -0.45 17.07
CA GLY A 375 3.38 -1.24 18.26
C GLY A 375 3.78 -2.70 18.15
N ALA A 376 3.57 -3.43 19.25
CA ALA A 376 3.95 -4.83 19.39
C ALA A 376 2.92 -5.61 20.23
N PRO A 377 2.76 -6.93 20.02
CA PRO A 377 1.75 -7.73 20.74
C PRO A 377 2.00 -7.83 22.25
N PHE A 378 3.20 -7.48 22.74
CA PHE A 378 3.59 -7.45 24.16
C PHE A 378 3.66 -6.06 24.76
N GLU A 379 3.18 -5.01 24.07
CA GLU A 379 3.40 -3.63 24.50
C GLU A 379 2.85 -3.33 25.91
N ASP A 380 1.72 -3.94 26.26
CA ASP A 380 1.10 -3.84 27.59
C ASP A 380 1.78 -4.72 28.65
N GLU A 381 2.48 -5.79 28.22
CA GLU A 381 3.07 -6.81 29.10
C GLU A 381 4.52 -6.49 29.48
N ILE A 382 5.24 -5.78 28.60
CA ILE A 382 6.68 -5.52 28.73
C ILE A 382 6.94 -4.01 28.75
N PRO A 383 6.97 -3.39 29.95
CA PRO A 383 7.38 -2.00 30.09
C PRO A 383 8.79 -1.77 29.49
N GLY A 384 8.97 -0.65 28.79
CA GLY A 384 10.24 -0.28 28.17
C GLY A 384 10.64 -1.14 26.96
N TRP A 385 9.71 -1.89 26.37
CA TRP A 385 9.99 -2.73 25.19
C TRP A 385 10.60 -1.93 24.03
N GLN A 386 10.13 -0.70 23.79
CA GLN A 386 10.64 0.16 22.71
C GLN A 386 12.13 0.45 22.89
N ARG A 387 12.55 0.77 24.12
CA ARG A 387 13.97 0.97 24.46
C ARG A 387 14.79 -0.28 24.20
N ARG A 388 14.27 -1.45 24.60
CA ARG A 388 14.93 -2.73 24.41
C ARG A 388 15.11 -3.08 22.93
N ILE A 389 14.07 -2.89 22.12
CA ILE A 389 14.12 -3.09 20.66
C ILE A 389 15.08 -2.08 20.01
N ARG A 390 15.00 -0.81 20.39
CA ARG A 390 15.92 0.23 19.93
C ARG A 390 17.37 -0.13 20.24
N ASP A 391 17.69 -0.50 21.47
CA ASP A 391 19.07 -0.80 21.87
C ASP A 391 19.60 -2.06 21.18
N ALA A 392 18.74 -3.05 20.93
CA ALA A 392 19.09 -4.22 20.13
C ALA A 392 19.45 -3.84 18.68
N TYR A 393 18.67 -2.96 18.05
CA TYR A 393 18.93 -2.44 16.72
C TYR A 393 20.21 -1.58 16.67
N LEU A 394 20.35 -0.59 17.57
CA LEU A 394 21.49 0.32 17.62
C LEU A 394 22.80 -0.40 17.97
N GLY A 395 22.72 -1.56 18.64
CA GLY A 395 23.90 -2.39 18.94
C GLY A 395 24.71 -2.74 17.69
N GLU A 396 24.04 -3.01 16.57
CA GLU A 396 24.69 -3.35 15.30
C GLU A 396 25.40 -2.14 14.64
N TRP A 397 25.02 -0.92 15.02
CA TRP A 397 25.62 0.33 14.52
C TRP A 397 26.81 0.82 15.35
N THR A 398 27.20 0.09 16.40
CA THR A 398 28.30 0.49 17.29
C THR A 398 29.68 0.46 16.64
N GLU A 399 29.79 -0.12 15.43
CA GLU A 399 30.95 0.01 14.54
C GLU A 399 31.21 1.47 14.11
N PHE A 400 30.15 2.29 13.99
CA PHE A 400 30.25 3.66 13.49
C PHE A 400 30.33 4.70 14.61
N LEU A 401 29.54 4.53 15.68
CA LEU A 401 29.48 5.46 16.80
C LEU A 401 29.24 4.74 18.13
N PRO A 402 29.71 5.29 19.27
CA PRO A 402 29.36 4.77 20.59
C PRO A 402 27.84 4.80 20.84
N MET A 403 27.33 3.81 21.58
CA MET A 403 25.90 3.70 21.91
C MET A 403 25.26 5.01 22.42
N PRO A 404 25.87 5.80 23.33
CA PRO A 404 25.28 7.08 23.76
C PRO A 404 25.08 8.10 22.62
N GLU A 405 25.96 8.10 21.62
CA GLU A 405 25.83 8.98 20.44
C GLU A 405 24.77 8.45 19.47
N LEU A 406 24.69 7.13 19.28
CA LEU A 406 23.65 6.49 18.48
C LEU A 406 22.25 6.77 19.04
N VAL A 407 22.07 6.68 20.35
CA VAL A 407 20.79 7.01 21.01
C VAL A 407 20.42 8.47 20.76
N ARG A 408 21.38 9.40 20.88
CA ARG A 408 21.13 10.83 20.59
C ARG A 408 20.77 11.07 19.12
N ALA A 409 21.44 10.41 18.19
CA ALA A 409 21.12 10.49 16.77
C ALA A 409 19.73 9.92 16.47
N PHE A 410 19.35 8.80 17.09
CA PHE A 410 18.02 8.21 17.00
C PHE A 410 16.92 9.14 17.53
N GLU A 411 17.14 9.76 18.70
CA GLU A 411 16.19 10.73 19.25
C GLU A 411 16.02 11.96 18.34
N LEU A 412 17.08 12.40 17.67
CA LEU A 412 17.02 13.49 16.69
C LEU A 412 16.34 13.07 15.38
N SER A 413 16.38 11.79 15.00
CA SER A 413 15.75 11.29 13.78
C SER A 413 14.23 11.18 13.88
N ALA A 414 13.66 11.00 15.07
CA ALA A 414 12.23 10.75 15.30
C ALA A 414 11.29 11.71 14.57
N ARG A 415 11.56 13.02 14.67
CA ARG A 415 10.75 14.02 13.96
C ARG A 415 10.89 13.89 12.43
N LEU A 416 12.11 13.64 11.97
CA LEU A 416 12.40 13.51 10.55
C LEU A 416 11.82 12.21 9.97
N ALA A 417 11.70 11.14 10.75
CA ALA A 417 11.01 9.91 10.36
C ALA A 417 9.53 10.16 10.04
N ILE A 418 8.81 10.90 10.89
CA ILE A 418 7.42 11.33 10.64
C ILE A 418 7.33 12.16 9.35
N MET A 419 8.27 13.08 9.17
CA MET A 419 8.35 13.89 7.95
C MET A 419 8.56 13.00 6.72
N VAL A 420 9.48 12.03 6.76
CA VAL A 420 9.73 11.09 5.65
C VAL A 420 8.47 10.32 5.27
N GLN A 421 7.64 9.92 6.24
CA GLN A 421 6.35 9.31 5.95
C GLN A 421 5.41 10.28 5.20
N ALA A 422 5.32 11.55 5.60
CA ALA A 422 4.59 12.56 4.84
C ALA A 422 5.10 12.68 3.38
N LEU A 423 6.42 12.60 3.18
CA LEU A 423 7.02 12.61 1.84
C LEU A 423 6.68 11.35 1.03
N ASN A 424 6.56 10.18 1.65
CA ASN A 424 6.19 8.92 1.00
C ASN A 424 4.73 8.95 0.55
N TYR A 425 3.80 9.35 1.41
CA TYR A 425 2.40 9.48 1.02
C TYR A 425 2.16 10.61 0.01
N HIS A 426 2.91 11.71 0.08
CA HIS A 426 2.88 12.74 -0.96
C HIS A 426 3.31 12.18 -2.32
N TRP A 427 4.40 11.40 -2.33
CA TRP A 427 4.89 10.73 -3.54
C TRP A 427 3.83 9.79 -4.14
N ILE A 428 3.18 8.99 -3.30
CA ILE A 428 2.11 8.06 -3.70
C ILE A 428 0.93 8.82 -4.30
N VAL A 429 0.31 9.72 -3.52
CA VAL A 429 -0.94 10.39 -3.90
C VAL A 429 -0.79 11.26 -5.15
N THR A 430 0.41 11.79 -5.39
CA THR A 430 0.68 12.61 -6.59
C THR A 430 0.89 11.78 -7.86
N ARG A 431 1.10 10.46 -7.76
CA ARG A 431 1.48 9.59 -8.88
C ARG A 431 0.54 8.42 -9.14
N ILE A 432 -0.34 8.09 -8.21
CA ILE A 432 -1.43 7.11 -8.45
C ILE A 432 -2.59 7.74 -9.23
N GLU A 433 -3.39 6.86 -9.84
CA GLU A 433 -4.60 7.20 -10.59
C GLU A 433 -5.57 8.01 -9.73
N GLU A 434 -6.24 9.00 -10.34
CA GLU A 434 -7.11 9.92 -9.60
C GLU A 434 -8.24 9.20 -8.87
N SER A 435 -8.82 8.14 -9.47
CA SER A 435 -9.86 7.33 -8.83
C SER A 435 -9.41 6.62 -7.56
N GLY A 436 -8.11 6.39 -7.38
CA GLY A 436 -7.52 5.74 -6.20
C GLY A 436 -7.04 6.70 -5.11
N ARG A 437 -6.87 8.00 -5.41
CA ARG A 437 -6.25 8.98 -4.49
C ARG A 437 -6.95 9.13 -3.14
N TRP A 438 -8.23 8.81 -3.07
CA TRP A 438 -8.98 8.92 -1.82
C TRP A 438 -8.51 7.89 -0.77
N GLU A 439 -7.89 6.79 -1.19
CA GLU A 439 -7.35 5.76 -0.30
C GLU A 439 -6.24 6.30 0.59
N PHE A 440 -5.39 7.17 0.01
CA PHE A 440 -4.20 7.72 0.67
C PHE A 440 -4.22 9.23 0.88
N GLY A 441 -5.24 9.91 0.36
CA GLY A 441 -5.29 11.37 0.32
C GLY A 441 -5.23 12.02 1.70
N ASN A 442 -5.66 11.31 2.74
CA ASN A 442 -5.65 11.81 4.12
C ASN A 442 -4.31 11.57 4.83
N ASP A 443 -3.41 10.73 4.30
CA ASP A 443 -2.17 10.39 4.98
C ASP A 443 -1.18 11.57 4.98
N VAL A 444 -1.12 12.35 3.89
CA VAL A 444 -0.30 13.57 3.85
C VAL A 444 -0.67 14.54 4.98
N PRO A 445 -1.92 15.02 5.12
CA PRO A 445 -2.25 15.92 6.22
C PRO A 445 -2.15 15.24 7.60
N TYR A 446 -2.37 13.92 7.70
CA TYR A 446 -2.20 13.17 8.94
C TYR A 446 -0.75 13.24 9.45
N TYR A 447 0.23 12.85 8.62
CA TYR A 447 1.64 12.89 9.03
C TYR A 447 2.15 14.32 9.23
N ILE A 448 1.64 15.29 8.46
CA ILE A 448 1.98 16.70 8.67
C ILE A 448 1.45 17.22 10.01
N LYS A 449 0.21 16.88 10.41
CA LYS A 449 -0.31 17.25 11.74
C LYS A 449 0.53 16.63 12.86
N ARG A 450 0.88 15.35 12.73
CA ARG A 450 1.80 14.69 13.67
C ARG A 450 3.16 15.36 13.75
N LEU A 451 3.68 15.84 12.61
CA LEU A 451 4.95 16.59 12.57
C LEU A 451 4.87 17.94 13.30
N LEU A 452 3.70 18.60 13.28
CA LEU A 452 3.42 19.83 14.04
C LEU A 452 3.25 19.55 15.54
N GLU A 453 2.60 18.43 15.88
CA GLU A 453 2.33 18.00 17.26
C GLU A 453 3.53 17.32 17.93
N PHE A 454 4.58 17.00 17.17
CA PHE A 454 5.76 16.29 17.66
C PHE A 454 6.38 16.97 18.89
N GLN A 455 6.53 16.19 19.96
CA GLN A 455 7.26 16.57 21.16
C GLN A 455 8.50 15.68 21.31
N PRO A 456 9.68 16.26 21.56
CA PRO A 456 10.89 15.47 21.83
C PRO A 456 10.71 14.53 23.03
N GLY A 457 11.35 13.36 22.99
CA GLY A 457 11.41 12.42 24.12
C GLY A 457 10.39 11.28 24.11
N THR A 458 9.75 10.98 22.97
CA THR A 458 8.69 9.96 22.83
C THR A 458 9.11 8.53 23.23
N PHE A 459 10.42 8.25 23.34
CA PHE A 459 10.97 6.94 23.74
C PHE A 459 11.83 7.02 25.03
N GLN A 460 11.59 8.01 25.89
CA GLN A 460 12.39 8.24 27.10
C GLN A 460 12.01 7.37 28.31
N ASP A 461 10.94 6.57 28.24
CA ASP A 461 10.48 5.71 29.35
C ASP A 461 10.86 4.22 29.17
#